data_AF-A0A656XZL7-F1
#
_entry.id   AF-A0A656XZL7-F1
#
_cell.length_a   1.000
_cell.length_b   1.000
_cell.length_c   1.000
_cell.angle_alpha   90.00
_cell.angle_beta   90.00
_cell.angle_gamma   90.00
#
_symmetry.space_group_name_H-M   'P 1'
#
loop_
_entity.id
_entity.type
_entity.pdbx_description
1 polymer ?
#
loop_
_entity_poly.entity_id
_entity_poly.type
_entity_poly.pdbx_seq_one_letter_code
_entity_poly.pdbx_strand_id
1 'polypeptide(L)'
;MKKRTPLRRTVLVGVLTLSLSVVGAGAWALDRFVIEHVEISDVQAYEASQGTTASAGSSSADAVLTDTSYESSSSAVSVSTVTTGSGDDTVTYYVADVTLTDATALRSAFAQNSFGLNITEDTSDIAADNGAVFAVNGDYYGFRDTGIVIRNGVVYRDEGAREGLAFYTDGHVEVYDETATTADELVAAGVWNTLSFGPALLEDGQVVDGIEDVEVDTNVGNHSIQGEQPRTAIGVIDDNHLVFVVVDGRSPGYSAGVTLTGLAEIMQDLGASTAYNIDGGGSSTMYFDGALVNNPLGKGQERGTSDILYIAG
;
A
#
# COMPACT_ATOMS: atom_id res chain seq x y z
N MET A 1 30.52 -36.72 69.54
CA MET A 1 30.17 -35.33 69.91
C MET A 1 29.79 -34.55 68.65
N LYS A 2 28.86 -33.61 68.81
CA LYS A 2 28.04 -32.86 67.84
C LYS A 2 28.76 -32.15 66.66
N LYS A 3 27.95 -31.99 65.58
CA LYS A 3 27.87 -30.89 64.56
C LYS A 3 28.93 -30.93 63.45
N ARG A 4 28.63 -30.80 62.15
CA ARG A 4 27.77 -29.83 61.44
C ARG A 4 27.43 -30.35 60.02
N THR A 5 26.19 -30.22 59.57
CA THR A 5 25.83 -30.13 58.15
C THR A 5 25.98 -28.67 57.68
N PRO A 6 26.39 -28.40 56.42
CA PRO A 6 26.06 -27.16 55.75
C PRO A 6 24.94 -27.36 54.70
N LEU A 7 23.96 -26.46 54.75
CA LEU A 7 22.95 -26.26 53.71
C LEU A 7 23.51 -25.50 52.50
N ARG A 8 22.94 -25.83 51.33
CA ARG A 8 22.55 -24.95 50.19
C ARG A 8 23.64 -24.09 49.51
N ARG A 9 23.67 -24.19 48.17
CA ARG A 9 23.20 -23.13 47.24
C ARG A 9 23.67 -23.45 45.82
N THR A 10 22.78 -23.90 44.92
CA THR A 10 22.80 -23.46 43.51
C THR A 10 21.50 -23.84 42.81
N VAL A 11 20.50 -22.96 42.81
CA VAL A 11 19.57 -22.73 41.69
C VAL A 11 18.99 -21.34 41.90
N LEU A 12 19.50 -20.33 41.20
CA LEU A 12 18.87 -19.03 40.99
C LEU A 12 19.74 -18.21 40.02
N VAL A 13 19.83 -18.66 38.77
CA VAL A 13 20.38 -17.85 37.66
C VAL A 13 19.47 -17.90 36.42
N GLY A 14 18.63 -18.94 36.26
CA GLY A 14 17.80 -19.09 35.04
C GLY A 14 16.54 -18.21 34.93
N VAL A 15 16.03 -17.63 36.02
CA VAL A 15 14.74 -16.89 35.99
C VAL A 15 14.92 -15.41 35.63
N LEU A 16 16.02 -14.78 36.06
CA LEU A 16 16.23 -13.34 35.86
C LEU A 16 16.56 -13.01 34.38
N THR A 17 17.37 -13.85 33.73
CA THR A 17 17.73 -13.71 32.31
C THR A 17 16.54 -13.94 31.39
N LEU A 18 15.68 -14.92 31.69
CA LEU A 18 14.48 -15.20 30.90
C LEU A 18 13.45 -14.07 31.02
N SER A 19 13.29 -13.47 32.21
CA SER A 19 12.39 -12.32 32.39
C SER A 19 12.88 -11.06 31.69
N LEU A 20 14.20 -10.79 31.69
CA LEU A 20 14.78 -9.64 30.98
C LEU A 20 14.68 -9.79 29.46
N SER A 21 14.87 -11.01 28.93
CA SER A 21 14.72 -11.28 27.49
C SER A 21 13.26 -11.20 27.03
N VAL A 22 12.29 -11.64 27.84
CA VAL A 22 10.86 -11.54 27.50
C VAL A 22 10.37 -10.09 27.58
N VAL A 23 10.80 -9.32 28.59
CA VAL A 23 10.49 -7.88 28.67
C VAL A 23 11.16 -7.10 27.54
N GLY A 24 12.42 -7.42 27.20
CA GLY A 24 13.14 -6.80 26.09
C GLY A 24 12.51 -7.11 24.73
N ALA A 25 12.12 -8.36 24.48
CA ALA A 25 11.42 -8.75 23.25
C ALA A 25 10.03 -8.10 23.14
N GLY A 26 9.29 -8.01 24.25
CA GLY A 26 8.00 -7.32 24.29
C GLY A 26 8.12 -5.81 24.07
N ALA A 27 9.09 -5.16 24.69
CA ALA A 27 9.35 -3.74 24.47
C ALA A 27 9.82 -3.45 23.04
N TRP A 28 10.71 -4.28 22.49
CA TRP A 28 11.14 -4.18 21.09
C TRP A 28 9.97 -4.37 20.11
N ALA A 29 9.10 -5.37 20.34
CA ALA A 29 7.95 -5.59 19.47
C ALA A 29 6.93 -4.44 19.55
N LEU A 30 6.68 -3.89 20.75
CA LEU A 30 5.82 -2.72 20.92
C LEU A 30 6.40 -1.50 20.20
N ASP A 31 7.70 -1.23 20.38
CA ASP A 31 8.40 -0.14 19.72
C ASP A 31 8.37 -0.30 18.18
N ARG A 32 8.60 -1.52 17.69
CA ARG A 32 8.70 -1.80 16.26
C ARG A 32 7.37 -1.79 15.52
N PHE A 33 6.27 -2.20 16.16
CA PHE A 33 5.00 -2.48 15.49
C PHE A 33 3.77 -1.75 16.05
N VAL A 34 3.90 -1.04 17.18
CA VAL A 34 2.73 -0.43 17.87
C VAL A 34 2.95 1.03 18.20
N ILE A 35 4.16 1.41 18.61
CA ILE A 35 4.46 2.81 18.93
C ILE A 35 4.66 3.57 17.62
N GLU A 36 3.88 4.64 17.45
CA GLU A 36 4.04 5.59 16.35
C GLU A 36 5.38 6.33 16.47
N HIS A 37 6.14 6.37 15.37
CA HIS A 37 7.36 7.15 15.25
C HIS A 37 7.13 8.25 14.21
N VAL A 38 6.53 9.35 14.64
CA VAL A 38 6.24 10.49 13.78
C VAL A 38 7.52 11.25 13.44
N GLU A 39 7.83 11.35 12.15
CA GLU A 39 8.95 12.12 11.61
C GLU A 39 8.49 13.50 11.14
N ILE A 40 7.31 13.57 10.50
CA ILE A 40 6.64 14.79 10.07
C ILE A 40 5.19 14.72 10.57
N SER A 41 4.78 15.71 11.37
CA SER A 41 3.45 15.74 12.01
C SER A 41 2.42 16.61 11.29
N ASP A 42 2.84 17.31 10.23
CA ASP A 42 1.96 18.09 9.36
C ASP A 42 2.50 18.04 7.94
N VAL A 43 2.08 17.00 7.22
CA VAL A 43 2.48 16.74 5.83
C VAL A 43 2.02 17.88 4.93
N GLN A 44 0.78 18.35 5.05
CA GLN A 44 0.29 19.49 4.28
C GLN A 44 1.16 20.74 4.43
N ALA A 45 1.54 21.10 5.67
CA ALA A 45 2.45 22.23 5.88
C ALA A 45 3.86 21.96 5.34
N TYR A 46 4.34 20.73 5.44
CA TYR A 46 5.62 20.31 4.88
C TYR A 46 5.64 20.44 3.35
N GLU A 47 4.65 19.89 2.63
CA GLU A 47 4.55 19.99 1.17
C GLU A 47 4.44 21.45 0.72
N ALA A 48 3.62 22.25 1.40
CA ALA A 48 3.51 23.68 1.12
C ALA A 48 4.86 24.41 1.27
N SER A 49 5.70 24.00 2.21
CA SER A 49 7.06 24.54 2.38
C SER A 49 8.04 24.13 1.27
N GLN A 50 7.80 22.99 0.62
CA GLN A 50 8.59 22.49 -0.51
C GLN A 50 8.13 23.10 -1.85
N GLY A 51 7.09 23.94 -1.84
CA GLY A 51 6.56 24.58 -3.04
C GLY A 51 5.57 23.72 -3.82
N THR A 52 5.27 22.52 -3.33
CA THR A 52 4.15 21.72 -3.81
C THR A 52 2.90 22.20 -3.07
N THR A 53 2.08 22.98 -3.74
CA THR A 53 0.70 23.20 -3.27
C THR A 53 -0.18 22.26 -4.06
N ALA A 54 -0.72 21.23 -3.43
CA ALA A 54 -1.86 20.52 -3.98
C ALA A 54 -2.91 21.59 -4.32
N SER A 55 -3.19 21.81 -5.61
CA SER A 55 -4.23 22.76 -5.99
C SER A 55 -5.49 22.28 -5.28
N ALA A 56 -5.97 23.05 -4.31
CA ALA A 56 -7.23 22.80 -3.62
C ALA A 56 -8.25 22.47 -4.70
N GLY A 57 -8.92 21.30 -4.56
CA GLY A 57 -9.65 20.62 -5.61
C GLY A 57 -10.27 21.60 -6.60
N SER A 58 -9.91 21.45 -7.88
CA SER A 58 -10.61 22.16 -8.95
C SER A 58 -12.09 21.89 -8.76
N SER A 59 -12.82 22.94 -8.36
CA SER A 59 -14.24 22.87 -8.03
C SER A 59 -14.97 22.00 -9.06
N SER A 60 -15.54 20.89 -8.60
CA SER A 60 -16.29 19.88 -9.36
C SER A 60 -17.64 20.36 -9.89
N ALA A 61 -17.74 21.65 -10.23
CA ALA A 61 -18.97 22.27 -10.70
C ALA A 61 -19.56 21.59 -11.96
N ASP A 62 -18.71 20.88 -12.72
CA ASP A 62 -19.10 20.16 -13.95
C ASP A 62 -18.80 18.64 -13.89
N ALA A 63 -18.46 18.08 -12.72
CA ALA A 63 -18.18 16.66 -12.60
C ALA A 63 -19.48 15.83 -12.67
N VAL A 64 -19.45 14.71 -13.40
CA VAL A 64 -20.55 13.76 -13.50
C VAL A 64 -20.22 12.55 -12.65
N LEU A 65 -21.08 12.27 -11.67
CA LEU A 65 -20.93 11.17 -10.73
C LEU A 65 -22.14 10.23 -10.85
N THR A 66 -21.87 8.93 -10.87
CA THR A 66 -22.83 7.83 -10.79
C THR A 66 -22.40 6.85 -9.72
N ASP A 67 -23.23 5.84 -9.43
CA ASP A 67 -22.92 4.79 -8.47
C ASP A 67 -21.59 4.06 -8.74
N THR A 68 -21.10 4.07 -9.97
CA THR A 68 -19.90 3.34 -10.38
C THR A 68 -18.97 4.14 -11.30
N SER A 69 -19.18 5.44 -11.47
CA SER A 69 -18.31 6.25 -12.34
C SER A 69 -18.24 7.70 -11.92
N TYR A 70 -17.06 8.30 -12.09
CA TYR A 70 -16.81 9.72 -11.90
C TYR A 70 -16.11 10.26 -13.14
N GLU A 71 -16.55 11.40 -13.67
CA GLU A 71 -15.92 12.06 -14.80
C GLU A 71 -15.83 13.56 -14.54
N SER A 72 -14.63 14.12 -14.67
CA SER A 72 -14.33 15.54 -14.53
C SER A 72 -13.46 16.00 -15.70
N SER A 73 -13.08 17.29 -15.71
CA SER A 73 -12.16 17.80 -16.72
C SER A 73 -10.74 17.23 -16.61
N SER A 74 -10.35 16.70 -15.45
CA SER A 74 -8.98 16.21 -15.18
C SER A 74 -8.85 14.70 -15.09
N SER A 75 -9.95 13.99 -14.83
CA SER A 75 -9.93 12.57 -14.54
C SER A 75 -11.28 11.91 -14.78
N ALA A 76 -11.24 10.66 -15.22
CA ALA A 76 -12.36 9.74 -15.30
C ALA A 76 -12.03 8.45 -14.54
N VAL A 77 -12.99 7.94 -13.77
CA VAL A 77 -12.91 6.70 -13.01
C VAL A 77 -14.14 5.87 -13.30
N SER A 78 -13.98 4.59 -13.62
CA SER A 78 -15.07 3.62 -13.75
C SER A 78 -14.77 2.41 -12.88
N VAL A 79 -15.67 2.10 -11.94
CA VAL A 79 -15.53 0.98 -11.02
C VAL A 79 -16.39 -0.19 -11.47
N SER A 80 -15.84 -1.39 -11.43
CA SER A 80 -16.56 -2.62 -11.74
C SER A 80 -16.19 -3.76 -10.79
N THR A 81 -17.09 -4.73 -10.65
CA THR A 81 -16.88 -5.93 -9.84
C THR A 81 -16.92 -7.16 -10.73
N VAL A 82 -15.97 -8.07 -10.51
CA VAL A 82 -15.91 -9.35 -11.19
C VAL A 82 -15.89 -10.47 -10.16
N THR A 83 -16.74 -11.47 -10.36
CA THR A 83 -16.72 -12.72 -9.59
C THR A 83 -16.54 -13.90 -10.52
N THR A 84 -15.54 -14.73 -10.24
CA THR A 84 -15.24 -15.96 -10.96
C THR A 84 -15.15 -17.15 -10.01
N GLY A 85 -15.07 -18.36 -10.56
CA GLY A 85 -15.01 -19.58 -9.76
C GLY A 85 -16.35 -19.94 -9.10
N SER A 86 -16.30 -20.83 -8.12
CA SER A 86 -17.48 -21.28 -7.37
C SER A 86 -17.09 -21.96 -6.07
N GLY A 87 -17.98 -21.92 -5.07
CA GLY A 87 -17.74 -22.57 -3.78
C GLY A 87 -16.56 -21.92 -3.06
N ASP A 88 -15.66 -22.73 -2.52
CA ASP A 88 -14.48 -22.25 -1.79
C ASP A 88 -13.41 -21.65 -2.73
N ASP A 89 -13.48 -21.94 -4.05
CA ASP A 89 -12.58 -21.40 -5.08
C ASP A 89 -13.13 -20.11 -5.72
N THR A 90 -14.19 -19.52 -5.14
CA THR A 90 -14.74 -18.26 -5.64
C THR A 90 -13.71 -17.14 -5.47
N VAL A 91 -13.55 -16.27 -6.47
CA VAL A 91 -12.73 -15.07 -6.38
C VAL A 91 -13.59 -13.88 -6.75
N THR A 92 -13.61 -12.86 -5.89
CA THR A 92 -14.22 -11.56 -6.17
C THR A 92 -13.17 -10.47 -6.15
N TYR A 93 -13.10 -9.70 -7.24
CA TYR A 93 -12.20 -8.57 -7.36
C TYR A 93 -12.90 -7.36 -7.98
N TYR A 94 -12.30 -6.20 -7.76
CA TYR A 94 -12.82 -4.90 -8.14
C TYR A 94 -11.79 -4.20 -8.99
N VAL A 95 -12.25 -3.58 -10.07
CA VAL A 95 -11.40 -2.88 -11.03
C VAL A 95 -11.86 -1.44 -11.08
N ALA A 96 -10.94 -0.51 -10.85
CA ALA A 96 -11.12 0.89 -11.20
C ALA A 96 -10.27 1.19 -12.44
N ASP A 97 -10.94 1.43 -13.56
CA ASP A 97 -10.33 1.96 -14.78
C ASP A 97 -10.26 3.48 -14.67
N VAL A 98 -9.05 4.02 -14.76
CA VAL A 98 -8.73 5.42 -14.46
C VAL A 98 -8.02 6.04 -15.65
N THR A 99 -8.63 7.07 -16.24
CA THR A 99 -7.98 7.91 -17.26
C THR A 99 -7.76 9.31 -16.70
N LEU A 100 -6.56 9.85 -16.86
CA LEU A 100 -6.19 11.19 -16.42
C LEU A 100 -5.89 12.07 -17.64
N THR A 101 -6.25 13.34 -17.58
CA THR A 101 -5.71 14.34 -18.52
C THR A 101 -4.52 15.09 -17.91
N ASP A 102 -4.34 14.98 -16.60
CA ASP A 102 -3.25 15.52 -15.80
C ASP A 102 -2.81 14.44 -14.82
N ALA A 103 -1.59 13.91 -14.98
CA ALA A 103 -1.04 12.84 -14.15
C ALA A 103 -1.02 13.21 -12.65
N THR A 104 -0.90 14.51 -12.35
CA THR A 104 -0.86 14.99 -10.95
C THR A 104 -2.21 14.94 -10.24
N ALA A 105 -3.29 14.60 -10.97
CA ALA A 105 -4.59 14.31 -10.39
C ALA A 105 -4.59 13.02 -9.56
N LEU A 106 -3.70 12.06 -9.85
CA LEU A 106 -3.44 10.91 -8.97
C LEU A 106 -2.54 11.35 -7.83
N ARG A 107 -3.12 11.58 -6.66
CA ARG A 107 -2.43 12.08 -5.47
C ARG A 107 -2.21 10.96 -4.46
N SER A 108 -1.41 11.27 -3.45
CA SER A 108 -1.31 10.45 -2.25
C SER A 108 -1.55 11.28 -0.99
N ALA A 109 -2.04 10.62 0.04
CA ALA A 109 -2.22 11.18 1.37
C ALA A 109 -1.80 10.16 2.42
N PHE A 110 -1.17 10.65 3.49
CA PHE A 110 -0.74 9.83 4.62
C PHE A 110 -1.80 9.77 5.71
N ALA A 111 -1.80 8.67 6.44
CA ALA A 111 -2.57 8.51 7.67
C ALA A 111 -2.30 9.68 8.64
N GLN A 112 -3.37 10.24 9.20
CA GLN A 112 -3.33 11.31 10.20
C GLN A 112 -2.53 12.56 9.74
N ASN A 113 -2.45 12.81 8.43
CA ASN A 113 -1.64 13.90 7.84
C ASN A 113 -0.18 13.88 8.33
N SER A 114 0.37 12.69 8.60
CA SER A 114 1.68 12.51 9.24
C SER A 114 2.52 11.45 8.54
N PHE A 115 3.83 11.70 8.43
CA PHE A 115 4.79 10.75 7.89
C PHE A 115 5.68 10.20 9.02
N GLY A 116 5.97 8.90 8.96
CA GLY A 116 6.72 8.17 9.97
C GLY A 116 6.39 6.67 9.98
N LEU A 117 6.71 5.99 11.07
CA LEU A 117 6.45 4.55 11.24
C LEU A 117 5.27 4.26 12.17
N ASN A 118 4.56 3.16 11.89
CA ASN A 118 3.40 2.64 12.64
C ASN A 118 2.21 3.61 12.76
N ILE A 119 2.17 4.66 11.94
CA ILE A 119 1.03 5.57 11.83
C ILE A 119 0.06 4.93 10.84
N THR A 120 -1.16 4.67 11.28
CA THR A 120 -2.18 4.09 10.43
C THR A 120 -3.54 4.74 10.64
N GLU A 121 -4.34 4.68 9.59
CA GLU A 121 -5.72 5.15 9.52
C GLU A 121 -6.46 4.37 8.44
N ASP A 122 -7.78 4.20 8.57
CA ASP A 122 -8.56 3.46 7.58
C ASP A 122 -8.52 4.20 6.23
N THR A 123 -8.53 3.44 5.13
CA THR A 123 -8.41 4.02 3.77
C THR A 123 -9.54 5.00 3.51
N SER A 124 -10.76 4.68 3.96
CA SER A 124 -11.94 5.53 3.84
C SER A 124 -11.85 6.82 4.65
N ASP A 125 -11.23 6.80 5.83
CA ASP A 125 -11.02 7.99 6.66
C ASP A 125 -9.98 8.92 6.01
N ILE A 126 -8.83 8.39 5.56
CA ILE A 126 -7.84 9.18 4.81
C ILE A 126 -8.46 9.77 3.54
N ALA A 127 -9.27 8.98 2.82
CA ALA A 127 -9.96 9.41 1.61
C ALA A 127 -10.94 10.57 1.90
N ALA A 128 -11.75 10.45 2.96
CA ALA A 128 -12.71 11.47 3.37
C ALA A 128 -12.03 12.78 3.76
N ASP A 129 -10.94 12.72 4.54
CA ASP A 129 -10.18 13.89 4.99
C ASP A 129 -9.53 14.66 3.82
N ASN A 130 -9.28 13.97 2.71
CA ASN A 130 -8.67 14.55 1.51
C ASN A 130 -9.67 14.84 0.37
N GLY A 131 -10.98 14.67 0.62
CA GLY A 131 -12.02 14.91 -0.38
C GLY A 131 -11.90 14.01 -1.61
N ALA A 132 -11.49 12.75 -1.41
CA ALA A 132 -11.36 11.78 -2.48
C ALA A 132 -12.73 11.35 -3.00
N VAL A 133 -12.85 11.21 -4.33
CA VAL A 133 -13.95 10.48 -4.97
C VAL A 133 -13.58 9.02 -5.23
N PHE A 134 -12.29 8.72 -5.38
CA PHE A 134 -11.75 7.38 -5.55
C PHE A 134 -10.47 7.25 -4.73
N ALA A 135 -10.28 6.12 -4.04
CA ALA A 135 -9.03 5.78 -3.39
C ALA A 135 -8.80 4.27 -3.33
N VAL A 136 -7.52 3.88 -3.24
CA VAL A 136 -7.09 2.54 -2.83
C VAL A 136 -6.04 2.66 -1.74
N ASN A 137 -5.88 1.61 -0.94
CA ASN A 137 -4.78 1.54 0.01
C ASN A 137 -3.42 1.73 -0.70
N GLY A 138 -2.47 2.33 -0.01
CA GLY A 138 -1.17 2.69 -0.55
C GLY A 138 -0.07 1.66 -0.28
N ASP A 139 1.09 2.20 0.04
CA ASP A 139 2.33 1.50 0.28
C ASP A 139 2.44 0.97 1.73
N TYR A 140 3.38 0.07 1.96
CA TYR A 140 3.70 -0.48 3.28
C TYR A 140 4.84 0.28 3.96
N TYR A 141 5.12 1.51 3.52
CA TYR A 141 6.31 2.27 3.92
C TYR A 141 6.36 2.51 5.44
N GLY A 142 5.21 2.67 6.11
CA GLY A 142 5.13 2.97 7.54
C GLY A 142 5.57 1.81 8.44
N PHE A 143 5.84 0.63 7.87
CA PHE A 143 6.35 -0.52 8.61
C PHE A 143 7.82 -0.83 8.27
N ARG A 144 8.45 0.00 7.43
CA ARG A 144 9.83 -0.15 6.96
C ARG A 144 10.60 1.14 7.14
N ASP A 145 11.89 1.02 7.40
CA ASP A 145 12.86 2.11 7.42
C ASP A 145 13.59 2.28 6.07
N THR A 146 13.23 1.48 5.06
CA THR A 146 13.82 1.46 3.72
C THR A 146 12.76 1.64 2.63
N GLY A 147 13.19 2.07 1.45
CA GLY A 147 12.37 2.43 0.30
C GLY A 147 12.49 3.92 -0.04
N ILE A 148 12.40 4.27 -1.31
CA ILE A 148 12.29 5.67 -1.74
C ILE A 148 10.82 6.09 -1.66
N VAL A 149 10.54 7.11 -0.84
CA VAL A 149 9.18 7.63 -0.64
C VAL A 149 9.12 9.06 -1.19
N ILE A 150 8.50 9.19 -2.36
CA ILE A 150 8.09 10.45 -2.96
C ILE A 150 6.57 10.45 -2.99
N ARG A 151 5.94 11.50 -2.46
CA ARG A 151 4.50 11.74 -2.57
C ARG A 151 4.28 13.15 -3.04
N ASN A 152 3.42 13.32 -4.04
CA ASN A 152 3.07 14.62 -4.59
C ASN A 152 4.31 15.45 -4.97
N GLY A 153 5.33 14.82 -5.56
CA GLY A 153 6.59 15.45 -5.99
C GLY A 153 7.51 15.86 -4.83
N VAL A 154 7.21 15.46 -3.59
CA VAL A 154 7.98 15.78 -2.40
C VAL A 154 8.67 14.52 -1.87
N VAL A 155 9.95 14.66 -1.53
CA VAL A 155 10.76 13.58 -0.94
C VAL A 155 10.52 13.49 0.57
N TYR A 156 10.23 12.27 1.03
CA TYR A 156 10.08 11.91 2.44
C TYR A 156 11.14 10.92 2.93
N ARG A 157 11.63 10.06 2.03
CA ARG A 157 12.68 9.07 2.33
C ARG A 157 13.49 8.76 1.08
N ASP A 158 14.79 8.59 1.25
CA ASP A 158 15.74 8.22 0.19
C ASP A 158 16.65 7.08 0.68
N GLU A 159 16.04 5.93 0.95
CA GLU A 159 16.72 4.74 1.49
C GLU A 159 16.45 3.52 0.58
N GLY A 160 16.80 3.65 -0.70
CA GLY A 160 16.49 2.67 -1.74
C GLY A 160 16.95 1.24 -1.42
N ALA A 161 16.07 0.26 -1.64
CA ALA A 161 16.30 -1.11 -1.21
C ALA A 161 15.74 -2.20 -2.12
N ARG A 162 14.87 -1.86 -3.07
CA ARG A 162 14.15 -2.83 -3.91
C ARG A 162 13.69 -2.20 -5.23
N GLU A 163 12.96 -2.97 -6.03
CA GLU A 163 12.22 -2.41 -7.16
C GLU A 163 11.02 -1.60 -6.67
N GLY A 164 10.93 -0.35 -7.12
CA GLY A 164 9.81 0.54 -6.87
C GLY A 164 8.98 0.77 -8.13
N LEU A 165 7.80 1.36 -7.96
CA LEU A 165 6.99 1.91 -9.05
C LEU A 165 7.07 3.44 -8.99
N ALA A 166 7.38 4.11 -10.10
CA ALA A 166 7.42 5.57 -10.18
C ALA A 166 6.33 6.08 -11.13
N PHE A 167 5.55 7.05 -10.67
CA PHE A 167 4.55 7.76 -11.46
C PHE A 167 5.10 9.13 -11.82
N TYR A 168 5.05 9.51 -13.07
CA TYR A 168 5.62 10.77 -13.54
C TYR A 168 4.55 11.79 -13.92
N THR A 169 4.94 13.06 -13.88
CA THR A 169 4.07 14.21 -14.18
C THR A 169 3.63 14.30 -15.64
N ASP A 170 4.28 13.58 -16.55
CA ASP A 170 3.88 13.48 -17.97
C ASP A 170 2.90 12.31 -18.23
N GLY A 171 2.63 11.48 -17.23
CA GLY A 171 1.70 10.36 -17.30
C GLY A 171 2.33 8.99 -17.45
N HIS A 172 3.64 8.92 -17.69
CA HIS A 172 4.32 7.62 -17.75
C HIS A 172 4.49 7.03 -16.35
N VAL A 173 4.51 5.70 -16.29
CA VAL A 173 4.71 4.93 -15.06
C VAL A 173 5.67 3.79 -15.37
N GLU A 174 6.69 3.60 -14.55
CA GLU A 174 7.67 2.54 -14.76
C GLU A 174 8.10 1.88 -13.44
N VAL A 175 8.54 0.63 -13.55
CA VAL A 175 9.26 -0.06 -12.48
C VAL A 175 10.73 0.35 -12.55
N TYR A 176 11.32 0.69 -11.41
CA TYR A 176 12.71 1.15 -11.32
C TYR A 176 13.46 0.48 -10.17
N ASP A 177 14.78 0.36 -10.28
CA ASP A 177 15.66 -0.11 -9.21
C ASP A 177 16.01 1.06 -8.28
N GLU A 178 15.45 1.07 -7.07
CA GLU A 178 15.72 2.13 -6.09
C GLU A 178 17.21 2.21 -5.69
N THR A 179 17.98 1.13 -5.83
CA THR A 179 19.39 1.09 -5.45
C THR A 179 20.31 1.73 -6.50
N ALA A 180 19.76 2.04 -7.68
CA ALA A 180 20.48 2.60 -8.81
C ALA A 180 20.21 4.10 -9.03
N THR A 181 19.41 4.73 -8.18
CA THR A 181 19.03 6.15 -8.27
C THR A 181 18.89 6.79 -6.88
N THR A 182 18.44 8.04 -6.84
CA THR A 182 18.14 8.80 -5.62
C THR A 182 16.80 9.51 -5.76
N ALA A 183 16.16 9.82 -4.65
CA ALA A 183 14.89 10.55 -4.65
C ALA A 183 15.00 11.91 -5.35
N ASP A 184 16.12 12.62 -5.20
CA ASP A 184 16.36 13.91 -5.86
C ASP A 184 16.47 13.77 -7.39
N GLU A 185 17.13 12.72 -7.89
CA GLU A 185 17.20 12.43 -9.33
C GLU A 185 15.83 12.12 -9.92
N LEU A 186 15.01 11.34 -9.20
CA LEU A 186 13.64 10.99 -9.59
C LEU A 186 12.75 12.24 -9.64
N VAL A 187 12.77 13.09 -8.61
CA VAL A 187 12.00 14.35 -8.62
C VAL A 187 12.48 15.27 -9.74
N ALA A 188 13.79 15.36 -10.00
CA ALA A 188 14.34 16.13 -11.11
C ALA A 188 13.92 15.58 -12.49
N ALA A 189 13.69 14.27 -12.59
CA ALA A 189 13.13 13.62 -13.77
C ALA A 189 11.61 13.78 -13.90
N GLY A 190 10.95 14.38 -12.91
CA GLY A 190 9.52 14.65 -12.94
C GLY A 190 8.66 13.58 -12.27
N VAL A 191 9.23 12.75 -11.39
CA VAL A 191 8.47 11.80 -10.57
C VAL A 191 7.53 12.54 -9.62
N TRP A 192 6.27 12.14 -9.65
CA TRP A 192 5.17 12.62 -8.84
C TRP A 192 4.93 11.75 -7.61
N ASN A 193 4.83 10.43 -7.77
CA ASN A 193 4.69 9.49 -6.66
C ASN A 193 5.61 8.29 -6.86
N THR A 194 6.05 7.66 -5.77
CA THR A 194 6.68 6.34 -5.80
C THR A 194 5.90 5.34 -4.95
N LEU A 195 6.04 4.04 -5.21
CA LEU A 195 5.63 2.98 -4.29
C LEU A 195 6.78 2.00 -4.12
N SER A 196 7.12 1.65 -2.88
CA SER A 196 8.25 0.79 -2.52
C SER A 196 7.76 -0.54 -1.91
N PHE A 197 7.18 -1.38 -2.74
CA PHE A 197 6.57 -2.64 -2.30
C PHE A 197 6.99 -3.84 -3.14
N GLY A 198 6.31 -4.06 -4.27
CA GLY A 198 6.59 -5.10 -5.24
C GLY A 198 5.94 -6.45 -4.93
N PRO A 199 6.25 -7.48 -5.73
CA PRO A 199 7.08 -7.39 -6.94
C PRO A 199 6.36 -6.67 -8.10
N ALA A 200 7.13 -6.38 -9.15
CA ALA A 200 6.56 -6.21 -10.49
C ALA A 200 5.83 -7.51 -10.90
N LEU A 201 4.67 -7.36 -11.52
CA LEU A 201 3.80 -8.45 -11.96
C LEU A 201 3.90 -8.65 -13.47
N LEU A 202 3.91 -7.54 -14.22
CA LEU A 202 4.03 -7.53 -15.67
C LEU A 202 5.13 -6.58 -16.12
N GLU A 203 5.89 -7.01 -17.12
CA GLU A 203 6.84 -6.23 -17.90
C GLU A 203 6.61 -6.50 -19.38
N ASP A 204 6.49 -5.46 -20.21
CA ASP A 204 6.18 -5.56 -21.64
C ASP A 204 4.94 -6.44 -21.94
N GLY A 205 3.95 -6.38 -21.06
CA GLY A 205 2.71 -7.14 -21.10
C GLY A 205 2.89 -8.64 -20.83
N GLN A 206 4.04 -9.07 -20.32
CA GLN A 206 4.33 -10.46 -19.96
C GLN A 206 4.46 -10.62 -18.45
N VAL A 207 3.99 -11.76 -17.93
CA VAL A 207 4.15 -12.12 -16.52
C VAL A 207 5.64 -12.27 -16.21
N VAL A 208 6.09 -11.59 -15.15
CA VAL A 208 7.48 -11.65 -14.70
C VAL A 208 7.78 -13.05 -14.15
N ASP A 209 8.92 -13.62 -14.56
CA ASP A 209 9.32 -14.96 -14.14
C ASP A 209 9.66 -15.01 -12.64
N GLY A 210 9.20 -16.04 -11.93
CA GLY A 210 9.56 -16.28 -10.53
C GLY A 210 8.87 -15.37 -9.51
N ILE A 211 7.82 -14.63 -9.89
CA ILE A 211 7.09 -13.72 -8.99
C ILE A 211 6.53 -14.39 -7.73
N GLU A 212 6.23 -15.69 -7.77
CA GLU A 212 5.77 -16.44 -6.60
C GLU A 212 6.88 -16.73 -5.58
N ASP A 213 8.14 -16.66 -6.00
CA ASP A 213 9.31 -16.92 -5.16
C ASP A 213 9.89 -15.62 -4.54
N VAL A 214 9.30 -14.45 -4.86
CA VAL A 214 9.76 -13.16 -4.31
C VAL A 214 9.32 -13.02 -2.85
N GLU A 215 10.29 -12.87 -1.96
CA GLU A 215 10.04 -12.49 -0.57
C GLU A 215 10.21 -10.98 -0.39
N VAL A 216 9.09 -10.26 -0.33
CA VAL A 216 9.09 -8.79 -0.14
C VAL A 216 9.35 -8.41 1.34
N ASP A 217 9.12 -9.33 2.28
CA ASP A 217 9.43 -9.10 3.70
C ASP A 217 9.51 -10.42 4.51
N THR A 218 10.68 -10.69 5.10
CA THR A 218 10.96 -11.88 5.93
C THR A 218 10.84 -11.61 7.44
N ASN A 219 10.30 -10.45 7.85
CA ASN A 219 10.18 -10.09 9.26
C ASN A 219 9.23 -11.03 10.05
N VAL A 220 9.60 -11.28 11.31
CA VAL A 220 8.85 -12.16 12.22
C VAL A 220 7.46 -11.57 12.48
N GLY A 221 6.41 -12.30 12.08
CA GLY A 221 5.01 -11.88 12.23
C GLY A 221 4.35 -11.43 10.92
N ASN A 222 5.12 -11.26 9.84
CA ASN A 222 4.54 -11.05 8.53
C ASN A 222 4.02 -12.38 7.95
N HIS A 223 2.82 -12.36 7.38
CA HIS A 223 2.33 -13.50 6.61
C HIS A 223 3.04 -13.49 5.26
N SER A 224 3.57 -14.64 4.84
CA SER A 224 4.13 -14.80 3.49
C SER A 224 3.14 -14.22 2.46
N ILE A 225 3.66 -13.43 1.52
CA ILE A 225 2.90 -12.92 0.38
C ILE A 225 2.62 -14.03 -0.65
N GLN A 226 2.88 -15.30 -0.32
CA GLN A 226 2.61 -16.44 -1.18
C GLN A 226 1.20 -17.00 -1.00
N GLY A 227 0.75 -17.72 -2.01
CA GLY A 227 -0.57 -18.36 -2.06
C GLY A 227 -1.72 -17.37 -2.29
N GLU A 228 -2.93 -17.87 -2.09
CA GLU A 228 -4.16 -17.10 -2.29
C GLU A 228 -4.34 -16.08 -1.16
N GLN A 229 -4.29 -14.80 -1.53
CA GLN A 229 -4.43 -13.69 -0.59
C GLN A 229 -5.36 -12.63 -1.19
N PRO A 230 -5.97 -11.77 -0.36
CA PRO A 230 -6.39 -10.46 -0.82
C PRO A 230 -5.17 -9.70 -1.35
N ARG A 231 -5.33 -8.99 -2.46
CA ARG A 231 -4.25 -8.29 -3.16
C ARG A 231 -4.70 -6.91 -3.60
N THR A 232 -3.75 -6.01 -3.72
CA THR A 232 -3.94 -4.74 -4.41
C THR A 232 -2.82 -4.56 -5.43
N ALA A 233 -3.18 -4.20 -6.66
CA ALA A 233 -2.23 -3.96 -7.74
C ALA A 233 -2.62 -2.76 -8.58
N ILE A 234 -1.61 -2.21 -9.25
CA ILE A 234 -1.72 -1.10 -10.19
C ILE A 234 -1.19 -1.58 -11.52
N GLY A 235 -1.92 -1.31 -12.59
CA GLY A 235 -1.55 -1.63 -13.96
C GLY A 235 -1.54 -0.38 -14.82
N VAL A 236 -0.63 -0.37 -15.78
CA VAL A 236 -0.44 0.69 -16.75
C VAL A 236 -0.94 0.16 -18.09
N ILE A 237 -2.04 0.72 -18.59
CA ILE A 237 -2.53 0.40 -19.94
C ILE A 237 -1.81 1.27 -20.96
N ASP A 238 -1.70 2.58 -20.69
CA ASP A 238 -0.99 3.58 -21.47
C ASP A 238 -0.63 4.78 -20.57
N ASP A 239 0.07 5.78 -21.10
CA ASP A 239 0.34 7.03 -20.38
C ASP A 239 -0.98 7.66 -19.93
N ASN A 240 -1.08 7.98 -18.63
CA ASN A 240 -2.30 8.46 -17.98
C ASN A 240 -3.53 7.52 -18.04
N HIS A 241 -3.38 6.27 -18.47
CA HIS A 241 -4.44 5.26 -18.43
C HIS A 241 -4.01 4.09 -17.53
N LEU A 242 -4.59 4.06 -16.33
CA LEU A 242 -4.24 3.12 -15.29
C LEU A 242 -5.44 2.24 -14.93
N VAL A 243 -5.16 1.05 -14.41
CA VAL A 243 -6.14 0.19 -13.75
C VAL A 243 -5.68 -0.12 -12.34
N PHE A 244 -6.59 0.01 -11.38
CA PHE A 244 -6.37 -0.39 -9.99
C PHE A 244 -7.23 -1.61 -9.71
N VAL A 245 -6.61 -2.68 -9.21
CA VAL A 245 -7.30 -3.92 -8.89
C VAL A 245 -7.18 -4.20 -7.40
N VAL A 246 -8.33 -4.39 -6.75
CA VAL A 246 -8.41 -4.89 -5.38
C VAL A 246 -9.10 -6.25 -5.42
N VAL A 247 -8.42 -7.28 -4.94
CA VAL A 247 -8.95 -8.64 -4.82
C VAL A 247 -9.28 -8.91 -3.37
N ASP A 248 -10.53 -9.28 -3.08
CA ASP A 248 -10.89 -9.77 -1.74
C ASP A 248 -10.38 -11.20 -1.55
N GLY A 249 -10.14 -11.61 -0.31
CA GLY A 249 -9.65 -12.95 -0.03
C GLY A 249 -9.80 -13.35 1.43
N ARG A 250 -9.35 -14.57 1.77
CA ARG A 250 -9.46 -15.15 3.13
C ARG A 250 -10.91 -15.20 3.65
N SER A 251 -11.88 -15.28 2.75
CA SER A 251 -13.31 -15.30 3.08
C SER A 251 -13.97 -16.53 2.46
N PRO A 252 -14.02 -17.66 3.21
CA PRO A 252 -14.58 -18.91 2.70
C PRO A 252 -16.01 -18.75 2.18
N GLY A 253 -16.26 -19.28 0.98
CA GLY A 253 -17.55 -19.17 0.28
C GLY A 253 -17.86 -17.79 -0.33
N TYR A 254 -16.95 -16.82 -0.23
CA TYR A 254 -17.09 -15.49 -0.84
C TYR A 254 -15.92 -15.13 -1.74
N SER A 255 -14.69 -15.14 -1.22
CA SER A 255 -13.48 -14.93 -2.01
C SER A 255 -12.27 -15.62 -1.36
N ALA A 256 -11.62 -16.52 -2.09
CA ALA A 256 -10.37 -17.17 -1.70
C ALA A 256 -9.21 -16.16 -1.70
N GLY A 257 -9.20 -15.25 -2.66
CA GLY A 257 -8.04 -14.42 -3.01
C GLY A 257 -7.32 -15.01 -4.22
N VAL A 258 -6.17 -14.44 -4.58
CA VAL A 258 -5.35 -14.91 -5.70
C VAL A 258 -3.87 -14.97 -5.33
N THR A 259 -3.14 -15.82 -6.06
CA THR A 259 -1.67 -15.82 -6.06
C THR A 259 -1.14 -14.59 -6.82
N LEU A 260 0.17 -14.34 -6.79
CA LEU A 260 0.76 -13.25 -7.57
C LEU A 260 0.63 -13.49 -9.08
N THR A 261 0.75 -14.74 -9.52
CA THR A 261 0.52 -15.15 -10.91
C THR A 261 -0.93 -14.91 -11.31
N GLY A 262 -1.90 -15.32 -10.49
CA GLY A 262 -3.31 -15.06 -10.77
C GLY A 262 -3.64 -13.56 -10.80
N LEU A 263 -2.97 -12.76 -9.97
CA LEU A 263 -3.07 -11.30 -10.03
C LEU A 263 -2.47 -10.76 -11.34
N ALA A 264 -1.28 -11.21 -11.74
CA ALA A 264 -0.63 -10.81 -12.98
C ALA A 264 -1.48 -11.17 -14.22
N GLU A 265 -2.12 -12.34 -14.23
CA GLU A 265 -3.06 -12.75 -15.28
C GLU A 265 -4.28 -11.81 -15.34
N ILE A 266 -4.87 -11.42 -14.20
CA ILE A 266 -5.94 -10.42 -14.17
C ILE A 266 -5.47 -9.10 -14.77
N MET A 267 -4.28 -8.62 -14.39
CA MET A 267 -3.74 -7.36 -14.93
C MET A 267 -3.50 -7.45 -16.44
N GLN A 268 -3.02 -8.60 -16.92
CA GLN A 268 -2.74 -8.84 -18.34
C GLN A 268 -4.05 -8.87 -19.14
N ASP A 269 -5.09 -9.53 -18.63
CA ASP A 269 -6.41 -9.60 -19.25
C ASP A 269 -7.10 -8.22 -19.33
N LEU A 270 -6.80 -7.32 -18.38
CA LEU A 270 -7.24 -5.93 -18.40
C LEU A 270 -6.44 -5.06 -19.38
N GLY A 271 -5.39 -5.61 -20.01
CA GLY A 271 -4.59 -4.92 -21.02
C GLY A 271 -3.41 -4.14 -20.47
N ALA A 272 -3.00 -4.35 -19.21
CA ALA A 272 -1.84 -3.69 -18.66
C ALA A 272 -0.54 -4.21 -19.30
N SER A 273 0.35 -3.28 -19.68
CA SER A 273 1.70 -3.57 -20.17
C SER A 273 2.71 -3.66 -19.02
N THR A 274 2.55 -2.83 -18.00
CA THR A 274 3.27 -2.88 -16.74
C THR A 274 2.28 -3.06 -15.61
N ALA A 275 2.59 -3.90 -14.63
CA ALA A 275 1.77 -4.03 -13.44
C ALA A 275 2.64 -4.28 -12.21
N TYR A 276 2.18 -3.80 -11.06
CA TYR A 276 2.96 -3.80 -9.83
C TYR A 276 2.06 -4.08 -8.63
N ASN A 277 2.51 -4.97 -7.76
CA ASN A 277 1.81 -5.34 -6.54
C ASN A 277 2.16 -4.34 -5.41
N ILE A 278 1.16 -3.95 -4.62
CA ILE A 278 1.32 -3.09 -3.44
C ILE A 278 0.81 -3.79 -2.17
N ASP A 279 0.70 -3.07 -1.05
CA ASP A 279 0.24 -3.67 0.20
C ASP A 279 -1.14 -4.32 0.00
N GLY A 280 -1.31 -5.50 0.60
CA GLY A 280 -2.48 -6.33 0.40
C GLY A 280 -2.96 -6.98 1.69
N GLY A 281 -3.55 -8.16 1.57
CA GLY A 281 -4.09 -8.88 2.71
C GLY A 281 -5.18 -8.08 3.42
N GLY A 282 -4.97 -7.74 4.70
CA GLY A 282 -5.97 -6.96 5.44
C GLY A 282 -6.07 -5.50 4.99
N SER A 283 -5.06 -4.97 4.31
CA SER A 283 -5.05 -3.57 3.84
C SER A 283 -5.82 -3.38 2.54
N SER A 284 -6.07 -4.46 1.78
CA SER A 284 -6.71 -4.41 0.47
C SER A 284 -8.09 -3.73 0.55
N THR A 285 -8.13 -2.48 0.10
CA THR A 285 -9.30 -1.63 0.23
C THR A 285 -9.44 -0.75 -1.00
N MET A 286 -10.67 -0.68 -1.53
CA MET A 286 -11.08 0.27 -2.55
C MET A 286 -12.23 1.10 -2.01
N TYR A 287 -12.12 2.41 -2.17
CA TYR A 287 -13.10 3.41 -1.79
C TYR A 287 -13.57 4.16 -3.03
N PHE A 288 -14.88 4.41 -3.10
CA PHE A 288 -15.47 5.22 -4.16
C PHE A 288 -16.70 5.95 -3.60
N ASP A 289 -16.78 7.25 -3.86
CA ASP A 289 -17.91 8.12 -3.54
C ASP A 289 -18.48 7.95 -2.11
N GLY A 290 -17.65 8.14 -1.08
CA GLY A 290 -18.12 8.06 0.30
C GLY A 290 -18.26 6.64 0.86
N ALA A 291 -17.98 5.59 0.09
CA ALA A 291 -18.23 4.21 0.48
C ALA A 291 -17.11 3.24 0.13
N LEU A 292 -17.04 2.15 0.90
CA LEU A 292 -16.25 0.98 0.54
C LEU A 292 -16.87 0.27 -0.65
N VAL A 293 -16.02 -0.03 -1.64
CA VAL A 293 -16.40 -0.81 -2.82
C VAL A 293 -16.29 -2.30 -2.53
N ASN A 294 -15.19 -2.72 -1.88
CA ASN A 294 -14.93 -4.13 -1.58
C ASN A 294 -15.44 -4.56 -0.20
N ASN A 295 -15.26 -5.84 0.14
CA ASN A 295 -15.60 -6.41 1.44
C ASN A 295 -14.33 -6.91 2.16
N PRO A 296 -13.54 -6.00 2.76
CA PRO A 296 -12.26 -6.35 3.37
C PRO A 296 -12.37 -7.53 4.33
N LEU A 297 -11.57 -8.58 4.05
CA LEU A 297 -11.52 -9.85 4.80
C LEU A 297 -12.88 -10.55 4.99
N GLY A 298 -13.89 -10.21 4.17
CA GLY A 298 -15.25 -10.71 4.31
C GLY A 298 -16.04 -10.13 5.49
N LYS A 299 -15.57 -9.03 6.09
CA LYS A 299 -16.15 -8.45 7.31
C LYS A 299 -16.67 -7.03 7.13
N GLY A 300 -16.42 -6.40 5.98
CA GLY A 300 -16.69 -4.98 5.75
C GLY A 300 -15.98 -4.08 6.76
N GLN A 301 -14.79 -4.48 7.22
CA GLN A 301 -13.99 -3.78 8.22
C GLN A 301 -12.57 -3.62 7.70
N GLU A 302 -12.17 -2.37 7.49
CA GLU A 302 -10.85 -2.00 7.04
C GLU A 302 -9.78 -2.35 8.08
N ARG A 303 -8.54 -2.39 7.60
CA ARG A 303 -7.36 -2.32 8.44
C ARG A 303 -6.64 -1.03 8.07
N GLY A 304 -6.25 -0.27 9.09
CA GLY A 304 -5.47 0.94 8.87
C GLY A 304 -4.22 0.71 8.03
N THR A 305 -4.00 1.62 7.09
CA THR A 305 -2.86 1.70 6.17
C THR A 305 -2.02 2.95 6.49
N SER A 306 -0.79 3.02 5.99
CA SER A 306 0.09 4.18 6.20
C SER A 306 -0.23 5.34 5.25
N ASP A 307 -0.67 5.03 4.04
CA ASP A 307 -1.10 6.00 3.03
C ASP A 307 -2.13 5.39 2.07
N ILE A 308 -2.62 6.24 1.17
CA ILE A 308 -3.50 5.91 0.05
C ILE A 308 -2.97 6.51 -1.26
N LEU A 309 -3.43 5.97 -2.38
CA LEU A 309 -3.49 6.69 -3.65
C LEU A 309 -4.94 7.08 -3.92
N TYR A 310 -5.17 8.31 -4.38
CA TYR A 310 -6.52 8.83 -4.53
C TYR A 310 -6.67 9.85 -5.66
N ILE A 311 -7.92 10.06 -6.08
CA ILE A 311 -8.35 11.15 -6.95
C ILE A 311 -9.38 11.98 -6.18
N ALA A 312 -9.18 13.30 -6.17
CA ALA A 312 -10.10 14.25 -5.53
C ALA A 312 -11.39 14.45 -6.34
N GLY A 313 -12.51 14.63 -5.65
CA GLY A 313 -13.84 14.91 -6.20
C GLY A 313 -14.31 16.35 -6.03
#